data_AF-A0A9C9YUE7-F1
#
_entry.id   AF-A0A9C9YUE7-F1
#
_cell.length_a   1.000
_cell.length_b   1.000
_cell.length_c   1.000
_cell.angle_alpha   90.00
_cell.angle_beta   90.00
_cell.angle_gamma   90.00
#
_symmetry.space_group_name_H-M   'P 1'
#
loop_
_entity.id
_entity.type
_entity.pdbx_description
1 polymer ?
#
loop_
_entity_poly.entity_id
_entity_poly.type
_entity_poly.pdbx_seq_one_letter_code
_entity_poly.pdbx_strand_id
1 'polypeptide(L)' 'QHLDIPADSRILEVETEEKAGRMLYEIELLMPDGRVLELYVDPYTAEVVLRKYDKHGK' A
#
# COMPACT_ATOMS: atom_id res chain seq x y z
N GLN A 1 6.75 3.41 12.42
CA GLN A 1 7.41 3.91 11.19
C GLN A 1 6.77 5.21 10.74
N HIS A 2 7.50 6.10 10.06
CA HIS A 2 6.91 7.24 9.36
C HIS A 2 6.90 6.94 7.85
N LEU A 3 5.82 7.31 7.18
CA LEU A 3 5.69 7.24 5.73
C LEU A 3 5.46 8.65 5.23
N ASP A 4 6.33 9.13 4.35
CA ASP A 4 6.16 10.42 3.69
C ASP A 4 5.11 10.27 2.57
N ILE A 5 3.84 10.16 2.98
CA ILE A 5 2.69 10.14 2.07
C ILE A 5 2.17 11.57 1.94
N PRO A 6 2.10 12.14 0.72
CA PRO A 6 1.48 13.44 0.49
C PRO A 6 0.04 13.48 1.02
N ALA A 7 -0.36 14.62 1.58
CA ALA A 7 -1.67 14.78 2.21
C ALA A 7 -2.84 14.68 1.23
N ASP A 8 -2.58 14.89 -0.06
CA ASP A 8 -3.51 14.80 -1.18
C ASP A 8 -3.55 13.41 -1.85
N SER A 9 -2.79 12.44 -1.34
CA SER A 9 -2.94 11.04 -1.73
C SER A 9 -4.31 10.48 -1.32
N ARG A 10 -4.81 9.53 -2.10
CA ARG A 10 -6.14 8.91 -1.88
C ARG A 10 -6.02 7.40 -1.77
N ILE A 11 -6.67 6.81 -0.78
CA ILE A 11 -6.85 5.35 -0.73
C ILE A 11 -7.76 4.94 -1.88
N LEU A 12 -7.29 3.99 -2.69
CA LEU A 12 -8.07 3.37 -3.75
C LEU A 12 -8.72 2.09 -3.26
N GLU A 13 -7.93 1.24 -2.60
CA GLU A 13 -8.32 -0.11 -2.22
C GLU A 13 -7.61 -0.56 -0.94
N VAL A 14 -8.29 -1.42 -0.19
CA VAL A 14 -7.74 -2.13 0.97
C VAL A 14 -8.21 -3.58 0.89
N GLU A 15 -7.29 -4.49 0.66
CA GLU A 15 -7.55 -5.92 0.58
C GLU A 15 -6.69 -6.70 1.58
N THR A 16 -7.05 -7.97 1.78
CA THR A 16 -6.22 -8.91 2.52
C THR A 16 -5.66 -9.95 1.56
N GLU A 17 -4.34 -10.08 1.50
CA GLU A 17 -3.64 -11.03 0.62
C GLU A 17 -2.86 -12.05 1.46
N GLU A 18 -2.82 -13.31 1.03
CA GLU A 18 -1.90 -14.31 1.57
C GLU A 18 -0.65 -14.40 0.69
N LYS A 19 0.52 -14.10 1.26
CA LYS A 19 1.81 -14.18 0.57
C LYS A 19 2.76 -15.09 1.33
N ALA A 20 3.14 -16.21 0.71
CA ALA A 20 4.01 -17.23 1.30
C ALA A 20 3.54 -17.71 2.70
N GLY A 21 2.24 -17.92 2.87
CA GLY A 21 1.64 -18.36 4.14
C GLY A 21 1.48 -17.26 5.20
N ARG A 22 1.77 -16.00 4.86
CA ARG A 22 1.54 -14.84 5.74
C ARG A 22 0.39 -13.99 5.20
N MET A 23 -0.57 -13.70 6.07
CA MET A 23 -1.63 -12.74 5.79
C MET A 23 -1.10 -11.31 5.90
N LEU A 24 -1.40 -10.49 4.91
CA LEU A 24 -0.99 -9.09 4.81
C LEU A 24 -2.20 -8.24 4.41
N TYR A 25 -2.24 -6.99 4.84
CA TYR A 25 -3.06 -5.99 4.17
C TYR A 25 -2.32 -5.46 2.95
N GLU A 26 -3.01 -5.36 1.83
CA GLU A 26 -2.56 -4.61 0.66
C GLU A 26 -3.36 -3.31 0.61
N ILE A 27 -2.65 -2.18 0.66
CA ILE A 27 -3.26 -0.84 0.62
C ILE A 27 -2.73 -0.13 -0.63
N GLU A 28 -3.64 0.23 -1.52
CA GLU A 28 -3.31 1.01 -2.71
C GLU A 28 -3.62 2.49 -2.50
N LEU A 29 -2.63 3.34 -2.79
CA LEU A 29 -2.71 4.79 -2.68
C LEU A 29 -2.46 5.44 -4.04
N LEU A 30 -3.43 6.21 -4.54
CA LEU A 30 -3.21 7.13 -5.66
C LEU A 30 -2.41 8.34 -5.17
N MET A 31 -1.23 8.54 -5.73
CA MET A 31 -0.33 9.65 -5.43
C MET A 31 -0.67 10.88 -6.29
N PRO A 32 -0.25 12.09 -5.88
CA PRO A 32 -0.57 13.34 -6.61
C PRO A 32 -0.02 13.39 -8.03
N ASP A 33 1.07 12.65 -8.29
CA ASP A 33 1.68 12.54 -9.61
C ASP A 33 1.03 11.46 -10.51
N GLY A 34 -0.07 10.86 -10.04
CA GLY A 34 -0.84 9.84 -10.76
C GLY A 34 -0.29 8.41 -10.63
N ARG A 35 0.81 8.18 -9.91
CA ARG A 35 1.29 6.81 -9.62
C ARG A 35 0.47 6.14 -8.54
N VAL A 36 0.43 4.81 -8.55
CA VAL A 36 -0.12 4.02 -7.45
C VAL A 36 1.02 3.54 -6.56
N LEU A 37 0.88 3.75 -5.26
CA LEU A 37 1.74 3.18 -4.23
C LEU A 37 0.98 2.03 -3.56
N GLU A 38 1.49 0.82 -3.74
CA GLU A 38 1.06 -0.38 -3.01
C GLU A 38 1.87 -0.52 -1.72
N LEU A 39 1.18 -0.70 -0.60
CA LEU A 39 1.77 -1.03 0.69
C LEU A 39 1.30 -2.40 1.14
N TYR A 40 2.24 -3.29 1.44
CA TYR A 40 1.94 -4.52 2.15
C TYR A 40 2.23 -4.32 3.64
N VAL A 41 1.22 -4.54 4.48
CA VAL A 41 1.26 -4.25 5.91
C VAL A 41 0.99 -5.50 6.72
N ASP A 42 1.81 -5.75 7.74
CA ASP A 42 1.53 -6.79 8.72
C ASP A 42 0.31 -6.42 9.57
N PRO A 43 -0.71 -7.29 9.66
CA PRO A 43 -1.98 -6.95 10.29
C PRO A 43 -1.90 -6.85 11.82
N TYR A 44 -0.87 -7.40 12.46
CA TYR A 44 -0.74 -7.43 13.92
C TYR A 44 0.11 -6.28 14.45
N THR A 45 1.10 -5.84 13.66
CA THR A 45 2.11 -4.86 14.07
C THR A 45 1.98 -3.52 13.35
N ALA A 46 1.16 -3.47 12.28
CA ALA A 46 1.05 -2.33 11.37
C ALA A 46 2.38 -1.94 10.69
N GLU A 47 3.36 -2.84 10.67
CA GLU A 47 4.62 -2.63 9.96
C GLU A 47 4.42 -2.82 8.45
N VAL A 48 4.93 -1.89 7.66
CA VAL A 48 4.98 -2.04 6.20
C VAL A 48 6.15 -2.94 5.86
N VAL A 49 5.83 -4.12 5.35
CA VAL A 49 6.82 -5.14 4.97
C VAL A 49 7.33 -4.96 3.54
N LEU A 50 6.54 -4.31 2.66
CA LEU A 50 6.92 -4.06 1.27
C LEU A 50 6.21 -2.81 0.73
N ARG A 51 6.88 -2.10 -0.19
CA ARG A 51 6.35 -0.96 -0.93
C ARG A 51 6.65 -1.13 -2.41
N LYS A 52 5.69 -0.84 -3.27
CA LYS A 52 5.89 -0.83 -4.73
C LYS A 52 5.21 0.39 -5.34
N TYR A 53 5.82 0.91 -6.40
CA TYR A 53 5.20 1.94 -7.24
C TYR A 53 4.82 1.29 -8.58
N ASP A 54 3.55 1.31 -8.92
CA ASP A 54 3.08 0.96 -10.26
C ASP A 54 2.72 2.22 -11.05
N LYS A 55 2.94 2.15 -12.37
CA LYS A 55 2.51 3.15 -13.36
C LYS A 55 1.19 2.79 -14.03
N HIS A 56 0.46 1.77 -13.58
CA HIS A 56 -0.84 1.40 -14.13
C HIS A 56 -1.98 1.71 -13.15
N GLY A 57 -2.57 2.91 -13.26
CA GLY A 57 -4.01 3.02 -13.06
C GLY A 57 -4.67 2.48 -14.33
N LYS A 58 -5.60 1.53 -14.21
CA LYS A 58 -6.45 1.09 -15.34
C LYS A 58 -7.10 2.27 -16.07
#